data_AF-A0A1I6RY47-F1
#
_entry.id   AF-A0A1I6RY47-F1
#
_cell.length_a   1.000
_cell.length_b   1.000
_cell.length_c   1.000
_cell.angle_alpha   90.00
_cell.angle_beta   90.00
_cell.angle_gamma   90.00
#
_symmetry.space_group_name_H-M   'P 1'
#
loop_
_entity.id
_entity.type
_entity.pdbx_description
1 polymer ?
#
loop_
_entity_poly.entity_id
_entity_poly.type
_entity_poly.pdbx_seq_one_letter_code
_entity_poly.pdbx_strand_id
1 'polypeptide(L)'
;MNLVKNILTFLRKKSTSNKLKSPEGFCPNCWGRQEYGGNFYKALKAENMKDLEHKKGWIKMYVENNLKGIYLQTNEKKLVCNVCYESYKH
;
A
#
# COMPACT_ATOMS: atom_id res chain seq x y z
N MET A 1 -6.30 -13.00 -1.01
CA MET A 1 -6.13 -11.87 -1.96
C MET A 1 -4.64 -11.62 -2.16
N ASN A 2 -4.19 -11.33 -3.38
CA ASN A 2 -2.77 -11.19 -3.70
C ASN A 2 -2.28 -9.75 -3.47
N LEU A 3 -1.47 -9.52 -2.44
CA LEU A 3 -0.91 -8.22 -2.05
C LEU A 3 -0.31 -7.44 -3.23
N VAL A 4 0.48 -8.12 -4.07
CA VAL A 4 1.16 -7.52 -5.22
C VAL A 4 0.14 -7.04 -6.26
N LYS A 5 -0.94 -7.79 -6.46
CA LYS A 5 -2.01 -7.43 -7.40
C LYS A 5 -2.73 -6.16 -6.96
N ASN A 6 -3.04 -6.03 -5.68
CA ASN A 6 -3.75 -4.84 -5.15
C ASN A 6 -2.91 -3.58 -5.35
N ILE A 7 -1.60 -3.67 -5.14
CA ILE A 7 -0.68 -2.54 -5.35
C ILE A 7 -0.51 -2.22 -6.83
N LEU A 8 -0.33 -3.22 -7.70
CA LEU A 8 -0.27 -2.98 -9.15
C LEU A 8 -1.54 -2.31 -9.68
N THR A 9 -2.71 -2.76 -9.23
CA THR A 9 -4.00 -2.13 -9.58
C THR A 9 -4.06 -0.69 -9.09
N PHE A 10 -3.61 -0.43 -7.87
CA PHE A 10 -3.56 0.93 -7.31
C PHE A 10 -2.64 1.85 -8.13
N LEU A 11 -1.43 1.41 -8.46
CA LEU A 11 -0.44 2.18 -9.21
C LEU A 11 -0.89 2.50 -10.65
N ARG A 12 -1.67 1.62 -11.28
CA ARG A 12 -2.25 1.85 -12.62
C ARG A 12 -3.41 2.83 -12.61
N LYS A 13 -4.05 3.07 -11.47
CA LYS A 13 -5.21 3.94 -11.38
C LYS A 13 -4.76 5.40 -11.44
N LYS A 14 -5.14 6.10 -12.51
CA LYS A 14 -4.88 7.54 -12.65
C LYS A 14 -5.65 8.30 -11.57
N SER A 15 -4.94 8.97 -10.66
CA SER A 15 -5.56 9.73 -9.58
C SER A 15 -6.28 10.96 -10.15
N THR A 16 -7.61 10.97 -10.06
CA THR A 16 -8.46 12.12 -10.42
C THR A 16 -8.90 12.95 -9.21
N SER A 17 -8.40 12.63 -8.00
CA SER A 17 -8.82 13.27 -6.76
C SER A 17 -7.63 13.49 -5.84
N ASN A 18 -7.50 14.71 -5.29
CA ASN A 18 -6.50 15.13 -4.31
C ASN A 18 -6.57 14.39 -2.95
N LYS A 19 -7.39 13.33 -2.84
CA LYS A 19 -7.46 12.49 -1.64
C LYS A 19 -6.65 11.22 -1.86
N LEU A 20 -5.55 11.12 -1.13
CA LEU A 20 -4.69 9.96 -1.09
C LEU A 20 -5.46 8.80 -0.46
N LYS A 21 -5.88 7.84 -1.29
CA LYS A 21 -6.55 6.61 -0.85
C LYS A 21 -5.51 5.52 -0.72
N SER A 22 -5.61 4.67 0.30
CA SER A 22 -4.75 3.48 0.41
C SER A 22 -5.16 2.41 -0.60
N PRO A 23 -4.24 1.53 -1.04
CA PRO A 23 -4.59 0.32 -1.75
C PRO A 23 -5.45 -0.58 -0.87
N GLU A 24 -6.29 -1.38 -1.53
CA GLU A 24 -7.17 -2.34 -0.87
C GLU A 24 -6.38 -3.31 0.03
N GLY A 25 -6.85 -3.47 1.27
CA GLY A 25 -6.22 -4.31 2.30
C GLY A 25 -5.12 -3.63 3.11
N PHE A 26 -4.74 -2.38 2.80
CA PHE A 26 -3.75 -1.61 3.57
C PHE A 26 -4.42 -0.58 4.46
N CYS A 27 -3.90 -0.41 5.67
CA CYS A 27 -4.41 0.55 6.65
C CYS A 27 -4.34 1.98 6.10
N PRO A 28 -5.47 2.69 5.95
CA PRO A 28 -5.49 4.06 5.41
C PRO A 28 -4.80 5.07 6.32
N ASN A 29 -4.84 4.86 7.64
CA ASN A 29 -4.18 5.73 8.61
C ASN A 29 -2.64 5.62 8.53
N CYS A 30 -2.12 4.41 8.28
CA CYS A 30 -0.68 4.17 8.19
C CYS A 30 -0.12 4.42 6.78
N TRP A 31 -0.91 4.16 5.73
CA TRP A 31 -0.53 4.41 4.34
C TRP A 31 -0.16 5.89 4.12
N GLY A 32 -1.00 6.81 4.60
CA GLY A 32 -0.75 8.25 4.52
C GLY A 32 0.36 8.76 5.44
N ARG A 33 0.68 8.06 6.54
CA ARG A 33 1.85 8.44 7.38
C ARG A 33 3.18 8.17 6.69
N GLN A 34 3.28 7.14 5.86
CA GLN A 34 4.45 6.98 4.97
C GLN A 34 4.46 8.03 3.84
N GLU A 35 3.31 8.60 3.52
CA GLU A 35 3.14 9.63 2.51
C GLU A 35 3.58 11.02 2.97
N TYR A 36 3.42 11.34 4.26
CA TYR A 36 4.08 12.51 4.87
C TYR A 36 5.62 12.41 4.80
N GLY A 37 6.18 11.19 4.71
CA GLY A 37 7.60 10.97 4.41
C GLY A 37 7.95 10.88 2.92
N GLY A 38 6.95 10.70 2.06
CA GLY A 38 7.10 10.48 0.62
C GLY A 38 7.93 9.26 0.24
N ASN A 39 8.30 8.38 1.18
CA ASN A 39 9.35 7.37 0.94
C ASN A 39 8.94 6.33 -0.11
N PHE A 40 7.70 5.88 -0.09
CA PHE A 40 7.20 4.97 -1.12
C PHE A 40 7.18 5.62 -2.50
N TYR A 41 6.65 6.84 -2.60
CA TYR A 41 6.60 7.58 -3.85
C TYR A 41 8.01 7.97 -4.36
N LYS A 42 8.93 8.34 -3.46
CA LYS A 42 10.35 8.59 -3.75
C LYS A 42 11.03 7.33 -4.26
N ALA A 43 10.81 6.18 -3.62
CA ALA A 43 11.35 4.89 -4.06
C ALA A 43 10.83 4.52 -5.45
N LEU A 44 9.52 4.70 -5.71
CA LEU A 44 8.94 4.48 -7.03
C LEU A 44 9.50 5.43 -8.10
N LYS A 45 9.71 6.71 -7.76
CA LYS A 45 10.27 7.70 -8.67
C LYS A 45 11.75 7.43 -8.97
N ALA A 46 12.53 7.04 -7.96
CA ALA A 46 13.92 6.66 -8.08
C ALA A 46 14.10 5.41 -8.98
N GLU A 47 13.21 4.43 -8.86
CA GLU A 47 13.24 3.19 -9.64
C GLU A 47 12.77 3.31 -11.10
N ASN A 48 12.33 4.50 -11.53
CA ASN A 48 11.82 4.76 -12.88
C ASN A 48 10.77 3.72 -13.33
N MET A 49 9.62 3.73 -12.66
CA MET A 49 8.51 2.77 -12.80
C MET A 49 7.70 2.88 -14.10
N LYS A 50 8.36 3.07 -15.25
CA LYS A 50 7.72 3.07 -16.58
C LYS A 50 7.20 1.69 -16.96
N ASP A 51 7.81 0.63 -16.43
CA ASP A 51 7.42 -0.76 -16.68
C ASP A 51 7.14 -1.50 -15.36
N LEU A 52 5.88 -1.40 -14.92
CA LEU A 52 5.43 -2.02 -13.67
C LEU A 52 5.48 -3.55 -13.70
N GLU A 53 5.37 -4.19 -14.86
CA GLU A 53 5.38 -5.66 -14.94
C GLU A 53 6.80 -6.21 -14.75
N HIS A 54 7.80 -5.64 -15.41
CA HIS A 54 9.20 -6.03 -15.18
C HIS A 54 9.69 -5.72 -13.77
N LYS A 55 9.09 -4.73 -13.10
CA LYS A 55 9.43 -4.33 -11.73
C LYS A 55 8.64 -5.06 -10.64
N LYS A 56 7.77 -6.02 -11.00
CA LYS A 56 6.93 -6.77 -10.05
C LYS A 56 7.72 -7.46 -8.92
N GLY A 57 8.92 -7.96 -9.21
CA GLY A 57 9.82 -8.55 -8.21
C GLY A 57 10.29 -7.54 -7.16
N TRP A 58 10.74 -6.36 -7.61
CA TRP A 58 11.12 -5.26 -6.72
C TRP A 58 9.94 -4.77 -5.89
N ILE A 59 8.76 -4.62 -6.52
CA ILE A 59 7.54 -4.18 -5.83
C ILE A 59 7.18 -5.18 -4.73
N LYS A 60 7.24 -6.49 -5.02
CA LYS A 60 7.00 -7.54 -4.04
C LYS A 60 7.96 -7.41 -2.84
N MET A 61 9.27 -7.29 -3.10
CA MET A 61 10.28 -7.14 -2.06
C MET A 61 10.06 -5.88 -1.20
N TYR A 62 9.77 -4.74 -1.83
CA TYR A 62 9.49 -3.50 -1.12
C TYR A 62 8.29 -3.66 -0.18
N VAL A 63 7.22 -4.30 -0.67
CA VAL A 63 5.99 -4.55 0.10
C VAL A 63 6.23 -5.47 1.28
N GLU A 64 6.97 -6.56 1.08
CA GLU A 64 7.33 -7.50 2.13
C GLU A 64 8.15 -6.83 3.24
N ASN A 65 9.10 -5.97 2.87
CA ASN A 65 10.00 -5.32 3.82
C ASN A 65 9.38 -4.11 4.53
N ASN A 66 8.51 -3.34 3.85
CA ASN A 66 8.10 -2.01 4.32
C ASN A 66 6.59 -1.85 4.57
N LEU A 67 5.76 -2.69 3.94
CA LEU A 67 4.30 -2.51 3.95
C LEU A 67 3.55 -3.68 4.62
N LYS A 68 4.21 -4.81 4.87
CA LYS A 68 3.61 -5.99 5.52
C LYS A 68 2.99 -5.67 6.89
N GLY A 69 3.64 -4.81 7.68
CA GLY A 69 3.15 -4.43 9.02
C GLY A 69 1.82 -3.66 9.00
N ILE A 70 1.54 -2.92 7.92
CA ILE A 70 0.32 -2.11 7.79
C ILE A 70 -0.81 -2.83 7.02
N TYR A 71 -0.61 -4.10 6.66
CA TYR A 71 -1.65 -4.94 6.10
C TYR A 71 -2.73 -5.19 7.16
N LEU A 72 -3.99 -5.00 6.78
CA LEU A 72 -5.12 -5.20 7.68
C LEU A 72 -5.34 -6.69 7.92
N GLN A 73 -5.43 -7.09 9.18
CA GLN A 73 -5.75 -8.45 9.58
C GLN A 73 -7.22 -8.56 9.98
N THR A 74 -7.85 -9.66 9.62
CA THR A 74 -9.24 -9.92 10.00
C THR A 74 -9.28 -10.51 11.41
N ASN A 75 -10.01 -9.86 12.30
CA ASN A 75 -10.33 -10.38 13.63
C ASN A 75 -11.85 -10.25 13.87
N GLU A 76 -12.54 -11.37 14.09
CA GLU A 76 -13.94 -11.42 14.56
C GLU A 76 -14.88 -10.40 13.87
N LYS A 77 -14.77 -10.24 12.54
CA LYS A 77 -15.53 -9.31 11.66
C LYS A 77 -15.02 -7.87 11.54
N LYS A 78 -13.87 -7.53 12.10
CA LYS A 78 -13.20 -6.24 11.95
C LYS A 78 -11.86 -6.40 11.23
N LEU A 79 -11.49 -5.39 10.45
CA LEU A 79 -10.16 -5.25 9.88
C LEU A 79 -9.30 -4.44 10.85
N VAL A 80 -8.20 -4.98 11.34
CA VAL A 80 -7.34 -4.35 12.35
C VAL A 80 -5.95 -4.11 11.78
N CYS A 81 -5.37 -2.94 12.05
CA CYS A 81 -3.98 -2.65 11.70
C CYS A 81 -3.04 -3.01 12.86
N ASN A 82 -1.96 -3.74 12.60
CA ASN A 82 -1.00 -4.13 13.63
C ASN A 82 0.02 -3.05 14.02
N VAL A 83 0.00 -1.90 13.32
CA VAL A 83 0.92 -0.78 13.60
C VAL A 83 0.24 0.30 14.41
N CYS A 84 -0.99 0.67 14.07
CA CYS A 84 -1.72 1.71 14.79
C CYS A 84 -2.91 1.20 15.60
N TYR A 85 -3.17 -0.11 15.59
CA TYR A 85 -4.23 -0.79 16.36
C TYR A 85 -5.66 -0.30 16.08
N GLU A 86 -5.84 0.52 15.05
CA GLU A 86 -7.15 0.99 14.60
C GLU A 86 -7.94 -0.14 13.95
N SER A 87 -9.24 -0.16 14.23
CA SER A 87 -10.18 -1.11 13.65
C SER A 87 -11.07 -0.43 12.60
N TYR A 88 -11.25 -1.09 11.47
CA TYR A 88 -12.09 -0.65 10.37
C TYR A 88 -13.27 -1.62 10.23
N LYS A 89 -14.47 -1.05 10.10
CA LYS A 89 -15.65 -1.83 9.71
C LYS A 89 -15.53 -2.17 8.22
N HIS A 90 -15.75 -3.44 7.90
CA HIS A 90 -15.73 -3.94 6.54
C HIS A 90 -16.96 -3.47 5.76
#